data_AF-A0A3D4A6D4-F1
#
_entry.id   AF-A0A3D4A6D4-F1
#
_cell.length_a   1.000
_cell.length_b   1.000
_cell.length_c   1.000
_cell.angle_alpha   90.00
_cell.angle_beta   90.00
_cell.angle_gamma   90.00
#
_symmetry.space_group_name_H-M   'P 1'
#
loop_
_entity.id
_entity.type
_entity.pdbx_description
1 polymer ?
#
loop_
_entity_poly.entity_id
_entity_poly.type
_entity_poly.pdbx_seq_one_letter_code
_entity_poly.pdbx_strand_id
1 'polypeptide(L)'
;MPYKELGILLPCHSLEDFPTHYDGDDAAGLLAGWTGLWHPLLIHQAQSIVGWHRMDDPPEDLADRLLVVPSVSADGLPTGYVQRARDSGATVVRRETSRSSLIEQALVGHEVPEHISDDLVGEFLALGYCYLQIQLLTRQMRYASNLDELHFQNLVVAAADLAMAGDLEKCNAKLQACFDLLSEERDHYYSVDAYIVDIIMLAGTTLGPMLRDELSRDIATNCVLSAELANQLSKQHSDVAELVKQCIQENQLTVVGGEFHEGATSLMHPEEVLDGWNKARDVYESSLGIIPKVYGRRRFGFTSNMPQWLSRFGITAALHVGLDDGSNPESSQAKTRWEGRDGSSIDAIARVPLNASLHETYLSLATKLGESMDMDHVATL
;
A
#
# COMPACT_ATOMS: atom_id res chain seq x y z
N MET A 1 -14.34 -21.29 -23.89
CA MET A 1 -13.14 -21.65 -24.68
C MET A 1 -11.95 -20.97 -24.03
N PRO A 2 -10.73 -21.53 -24.05
CA PRO A 2 -9.58 -20.86 -23.45
C PRO A 2 -9.31 -19.53 -24.16
N TYR A 3 -8.96 -18.50 -23.40
CA TYR A 3 -8.52 -17.24 -23.98
C TYR A 3 -7.18 -17.42 -24.71
N LYS A 4 -6.97 -16.72 -25.82
CA LYS A 4 -5.67 -16.64 -26.51
C LYS A 4 -4.78 -15.53 -25.96
N GLU A 5 -5.40 -14.49 -25.42
CA GLU A 5 -4.71 -13.31 -24.92
C GLU A 5 -5.54 -12.63 -23.82
N LEU A 6 -4.84 -12.12 -22.81
CA LEU A 6 -5.36 -11.25 -21.77
C LEU A 6 -4.84 -9.84 -22.04
N GLY A 7 -5.73 -8.89 -22.33
CA GLY A 7 -5.36 -7.54 -22.73
C GLY A 7 -6.08 -6.47 -21.92
N ILE A 8 -5.37 -5.42 -21.54
CA ILE A 8 -5.95 -4.17 -21.03
C ILE A 8 -5.72 -3.02 -22.02
N LEU A 9 -6.74 -2.20 -22.27
CA LEU A 9 -6.61 -0.99 -23.09
C LEU A 9 -6.28 0.19 -22.18
N LEU A 10 -5.12 0.81 -22.37
CA LEU A 10 -4.62 1.90 -21.52
C LEU A 10 -4.58 3.24 -22.27
N PRO A 11 -4.76 4.38 -21.57
CA PRO A 11 -4.69 5.71 -22.17
C PRO A 11 -3.24 6.24 -22.13
N CYS A 12 -2.28 5.44 -22.58
CA CYS A 12 -0.85 5.78 -22.64
C CYS A 12 -0.21 5.25 -23.92
N HIS A 13 0.91 5.84 -24.35
CA HIS A 13 1.65 5.45 -25.55
C HIS A 13 2.74 4.44 -25.24
N SER A 14 3.28 4.50 -24.03
CA SER A 14 4.22 3.57 -23.43
C SER A 14 3.90 3.45 -21.93
N LEU A 15 4.64 2.62 -21.20
CA LEU A 15 4.53 2.62 -19.74
C LEU A 15 5.26 3.83 -19.10
N GLU A 16 5.95 4.67 -19.88
CA GLU A 16 6.57 5.91 -19.37
C GLU A 16 5.53 7.00 -19.12
N ASP A 17 4.47 7.06 -19.95
CA ASP A 17 3.34 7.97 -19.78
C ASP A 17 2.13 7.28 -19.15
N PHE A 18 2.36 6.21 -18.37
CA PHE A 18 1.31 5.53 -17.64
C PHE A 18 0.57 6.51 -16.70
N PRO A 19 -0.77 6.51 -16.69
CA PRO A 19 -1.54 7.59 -16.08
C PRO A 19 -1.67 7.42 -14.55
N THR A 20 -0.64 7.85 -13.82
CA THR A 20 -0.60 7.76 -12.35
C THR A 20 -1.37 8.86 -11.61
N HIS A 21 -2.03 9.77 -12.34
CA HIS A 21 -2.66 10.99 -11.82
C HIS A 21 -4.18 10.89 -11.62
N TYR A 22 -4.78 9.73 -11.92
CA TYR A 22 -6.21 9.51 -11.69
C TYR A 22 -6.50 9.27 -10.22
N ASP A 23 -7.71 9.66 -9.79
CA ASP A 23 -8.19 9.56 -8.41
C ASP A 23 -9.52 8.78 -8.33
N GLY A 24 -9.83 8.25 -7.15
CA GLY A 24 -11.14 7.63 -6.87
C GLY A 24 -11.47 6.44 -7.79
N ASP A 25 -12.66 6.45 -8.39
CA ASP A 25 -13.16 5.36 -9.23
C ASP A 25 -12.30 5.12 -10.49
N ASP A 26 -11.68 6.16 -11.02
CA ASP A 26 -10.81 6.05 -12.21
C ASP A 26 -9.52 5.31 -11.87
N ALA A 27 -8.89 5.63 -10.73
CA ALA A 27 -7.75 4.90 -10.21
C ALA A 27 -8.12 3.45 -9.86
N ALA A 28 -9.26 3.27 -9.20
CA ALA A 28 -9.78 1.95 -8.82
C ALA A 28 -9.98 1.06 -10.06
N GLY A 29 -10.65 1.57 -11.10
CA GLY A 29 -10.91 0.82 -12.32
C GLY A 29 -9.66 0.47 -13.11
N LEU A 30 -8.64 1.33 -13.10
CA LEU A 30 -7.37 1.03 -13.75
C LEU A 30 -6.59 -0.07 -13.01
N LEU A 31 -6.49 0.02 -11.68
CA LEU A 31 -5.85 -1.01 -10.85
C LEU A 31 -6.60 -2.34 -10.88
N ALA A 32 -7.93 -2.30 -10.75
CA ALA A 32 -8.78 -3.49 -10.85
C ALA A 32 -8.63 -4.14 -12.23
N GLY A 33 -8.61 -3.33 -13.28
CA GLY A 33 -8.45 -3.79 -14.65
C GLY A 33 -7.13 -4.49 -14.90
N TRP A 34 -6.03 -3.92 -14.41
CA TRP A 34 -4.71 -4.50 -14.52
C TRP A 34 -4.61 -5.78 -13.69
N THR A 35 -4.83 -5.67 -12.38
CA THR A 35 -4.56 -6.75 -11.44
C THR A 35 -5.52 -7.91 -11.59
N GLY A 36 -6.80 -7.67 -11.90
CA GLY A 36 -7.80 -8.74 -12.04
C GLY A 36 -7.51 -9.72 -13.19
N LEU A 37 -6.75 -9.31 -14.20
CA LEU A 37 -6.29 -10.19 -15.28
C LEU A 37 -5.21 -11.18 -14.85
N TRP A 38 -4.61 -11.02 -13.67
CA TRP A 38 -3.59 -11.92 -13.15
C TRP A 38 -4.14 -13.16 -12.46
N HIS A 39 -5.45 -13.43 -12.53
CA HIS A 39 -6.02 -14.65 -11.97
C HIS A 39 -5.35 -15.91 -12.58
N PRO A 40 -4.96 -16.92 -11.77
CA PRO A 40 -4.15 -18.05 -12.25
C PRO A 40 -4.85 -18.86 -13.36
N LEU A 41 -6.18 -19.03 -13.29
CA LEU A 41 -6.94 -19.68 -14.37
C LEU A 41 -6.89 -18.92 -15.70
N LEU A 42 -6.88 -17.58 -15.67
CA LEU A 42 -6.83 -16.77 -16.88
C LEU A 42 -5.46 -16.89 -17.54
N ILE A 43 -4.39 -16.80 -16.75
CA ILE A 43 -3.01 -16.98 -17.19
C ILE A 43 -2.81 -18.39 -17.76
N HIS A 44 -3.31 -19.42 -17.07
CA HIS A 44 -3.25 -20.80 -17.54
C HIS A 44 -3.94 -20.97 -18.91
N GLN A 45 -5.08 -20.33 -19.13
CA GLN A 45 -5.78 -20.44 -20.41
C GLN A 45 -5.05 -19.71 -21.54
N ALA A 46 -4.57 -18.49 -21.27
CA ALA A 46 -3.88 -17.66 -22.25
C ALA A 46 -2.45 -18.10 -22.54
N GLN A 47 -1.81 -18.83 -21.61
CA GLN A 47 -0.40 -19.21 -21.69
C GLN A 47 0.52 -17.98 -21.87
N SER A 48 0.09 -16.84 -21.35
CA SER A 48 0.81 -15.57 -21.36
C SER A 48 0.46 -14.75 -20.13
N ILE A 49 1.33 -13.78 -19.79
CA ILE A 49 0.97 -12.73 -18.82
C ILE A 49 0.07 -11.69 -19.49
N VAL A 50 -0.39 -10.73 -18.70
CA VAL A 50 -1.25 -9.62 -19.14
C VAL A 50 -0.50 -8.72 -20.12
N GLY A 51 -1.05 -8.61 -21.33
CA GLY A 51 -0.63 -7.62 -22.32
C GLY A 51 -1.41 -6.31 -22.15
N TRP A 52 -0.87 -5.22 -22.68
CA TRP A 52 -1.59 -3.96 -22.79
C TRP A 52 -1.52 -3.42 -24.21
N HIS A 53 -2.58 -2.72 -24.61
CA HIS A 53 -2.67 -2.05 -25.90
C HIS A 53 -3.07 -0.61 -25.68
N ARG A 54 -2.68 0.24 -26.63
CA ARG A 54 -3.10 1.64 -26.59
C ARG A 54 -4.58 1.73 -26.91
N MET A 55 -5.30 2.59 -26.20
CA MET A 55 -6.73 2.78 -26.46
C MET A 55 -7.02 3.35 -27.86
N ASP A 56 -6.08 4.09 -28.45
CA ASP A 56 -6.21 4.72 -29.77
C ASP A 56 -5.76 3.83 -30.93
N ASP A 57 -5.01 2.76 -30.64
CA ASP A 57 -4.60 1.72 -31.58
C ASP A 57 -4.92 0.33 -31.00
N PRO A 58 -6.22 0.00 -30.81
CA PRO A 58 -6.61 -1.26 -30.20
C PRO A 58 -6.48 -2.42 -31.20
N PRO A 59 -6.27 -3.67 -30.74
CA PRO A 59 -5.99 -4.81 -31.61
C PRO A 59 -7.15 -5.09 -32.59
N GLU A 60 -6.80 -5.43 -33.84
CA GLU A 60 -7.79 -5.78 -34.87
C GLU A 60 -8.28 -7.22 -34.79
N ASP A 61 -7.40 -8.14 -34.37
CA ASP A 61 -7.77 -9.53 -34.09
C ASP A 61 -8.37 -9.61 -32.69
N LEU A 62 -9.61 -10.11 -32.62
CA LEU A 62 -10.44 -10.06 -31.41
C LEU A 62 -10.90 -11.46 -30.98
N ALA A 63 -10.65 -12.49 -31.80
CA ALA A 63 -11.17 -13.81 -31.54
C ALA A 63 -10.54 -14.43 -30.29
N ASP A 64 -11.38 -14.93 -29.39
CA ASP A 64 -11.00 -15.61 -28.14
C ASP A 64 -10.11 -14.76 -27.19
N ARG A 65 -10.23 -13.43 -27.23
CA ARG A 65 -9.47 -12.53 -26.32
C ARG A 65 -10.31 -12.09 -25.14
N LEU A 66 -9.69 -11.93 -23.98
CA LEU A 66 -10.27 -11.19 -22.86
C LEU A 66 -9.70 -9.77 -22.87
N LEU A 67 -10.56 -8.78 -23.12
CA LEU A 67 -10.18 -7.38 -23.16
C LEU A 67 -10.85 -6.61 -22.02
N VAL A 68 -10.02 -5.94 -21.22
CA VAL A 68 -10.47 -5.03 -20.16
C VAL A 68 -10.32 -3.60 -20.61
N VAL A 69 -11.39 -2.82 -20.43
CA VAL A 69 -11.44 -1.40 -20.77
C VAL A 69 -11.78 -0.59 -19.52
N PRO A 70 -10.77 0.00 -18.86
CA PRO A 70 -10.98 0.92 -17.74
C PRO A 70 -11.87 2.10 -18.13
N SER A 71 -12.51 2.73 -17.13
CA SER A 71 -13.38 3.90 -17.35
C SER A 71 -12.65 5.03 -18.09
N VAL A 72 -11.38 5.27 -17.73
CA VAL A 72 -10.52 6.30 -18.33
C VAL A 72 -10.20 6.07 -19.80
N SER A 73 -10.22 4.81 -20.27
CA SER A 73 -9.95 4.46 -21.68
C SER A 73 -11.22 4.28 -22.49
N ALA A 74 -12.37 4.15 -21.82
CA ALA A 74 -13.65 3.78 -22.41
C ALA A 74 -14.17 4.77 -23.45
N ASP A 75 -13.81 6.04 -23.33
CA ASP A 75 -14.30 7.13 -24.19
C ASP A 75 -13.34 7.42 -25.35
N GLY A 76 -12.11 6.91 -25.28
CA GLY A 76 -11.11 7.02 -26.35
C GLY A 76 -11.22 5.96 -27.44
N LEU A 77 -12.06 4.95 -27.25
CA LEU A 77 -12.18 3.84 -28.19
C LEU A 77 -12.91 4.23 -29.49
N PRO A 78 -12.53 3.64 -30.64
CA PRO A 78 -13.27 3.78 -31.88
C PRO A 78 -14.74 3.38 -31.72
N THR A 79 -15.64 4.13 -32.37
CA THR A 79 -17.08 3.88 -32.31
C THR A 79 -17.41 2.45 -32.77
N GLY A 80 -18.18 1.72 -31.96
CA GLY A 80 -18.57 0.34 -32.25
C GLY A 80 -17.49 -0.72 -31.96
N TYR A 81 -16.30 -0.35 -31.49
CA TYR A 81 -15.21 -1.30 -31.18
C TYR A 81 -15.67 -2.43 -30.25
N VAL A 82 -16.32 -2.08 -29.13
CA VAL A 82 -16.80 -3.07 -28.15
C VAL A 82 -17.81 -4.05 -28.75
N GLN A 83 -18.70 -3.56 -29.62
CA GLN A 83 -19.68 -4.42 -30.28
C GLN A 83 -18.99 -5.39 -31.24
N ARG A 84 -18.07 -4.90 -32.07
CA ARG A 84 -17.27 -5.75 -32.98
C ARG A 84 -16.47 -6.80 -32.23
N ALA A 85 -15.88 -6.45 -31.09
CA ALA A 85 -15.12 -7.38 -30.26
C ALA A 85 -16.01 -8.53 -29.77
N ARG A 86 -17.20 -8.21 -29.24
CA ARG A 86 -18.17 -9.23 -28.81
C ARG A 86 -18.68 -10.08 -29.97
N ASP A 87 -18.99 -9.46 -31.11
CA ASP A 87 -19.45 -10.15 -32.31
C ASP A 87 -18.37 -11.10 -32.87
N SER A 88 -17.09 -10.78 -32.64
CA SER A 88 -15.93 -11.59 -33.04
C SER A 88 -15.55 -12.66 -32.01
N GLY A 89 -16.29 -12.79 -30.90
CA GLY A 89 -16.04 -13.80 -29.86
C GLY A 89 -15.12 -13.36 -28.73
N ALA A 90 -14.75 -12.08 -28.63
CA ALA A 90 -14.01 -11.55 -27.49
C ALA A 90 -14.91 -11.41 -26.25
N THR A 91 -14.34 -11.66 -25.08
CA THR A 91 -14.96 -11.25 -23.81
C THR A 91 -14.47 -9.85 -23.47
N VAL A 92 -15.39 -8.90 -23.28
CA VAL A 92 -15.05 -7.49 -23.00
C VAL A 92 -15.67 -7.05 -21.69
N VAL A 93 -14.82 -6.75 -20.70
CA VAL A 93 -15.20 -6.15 -19.42
C VAL A 93 -14.87 -4.67 -19.46
N ARG A 94 -15.82 -3.81 -19.07
CA ARG A 94 -15.69 -2.35 -19.23
C ARG A 94 -16.20 -1.61 -18.00
N ARG A 95 -15.51 -0.51 -17.66
CA ARG A 95 -15.91 0.44 -16.60
C ARG A 95 -16.18 -0.23 -15.25
N GLU A 96 -15.44 -1.30 -14.96
CA GLU A 96 -15.52 -2.00 -13.70
C GLU A 96 -14.47 -1.42 -12.74
N THR A 97 -14.90 -1.08 -11.52
CA THR A 97 -14.04 -0.49 -10.49
C THR A 97 -13.71 -1.50 -9.39
N SER A 98 -14.50 -2.57 -9.26
CA SER A 98 -14.24 -3.64 -8.33
C SER A 98 -13.45 -4.77 -8.98
N ARG A 99 -12.29 -5.08 -8.40
CA ARG A 99 -11.46 -6.21 -8.84
C ARG A 99 -12.20 -7.54 -8.75
N SER A 100 -13.01 -7.77 -7.71
CA SER A 100 -13.78 -9.01 -7.57
C SER A 100 -14.86 -9.13 -8.65
N SER A 101 -15.63 -8.06 -8.90
CA SER A 101 -16.63 -8.03 -9.97
C SER A 101 -16.00 -8.25 -11.36
N LEU A 102 -14.81 -7.69 -11.59
CA LEU A 102 -14.07 -7.90 -12.83
C LEU A 102 -13.67 -9.37 -13.02
N ILE A 103 -13.10 -9.98 -11.98
CA ILE A 103 -12.72 -11.40 -11.99
C ILE A 103 -13.96 -12.28 -12.22
N GLU A 104 -15.05 -12.02 -11.52
CA GLU A 104 -16.32 -12.73 -11.71
C GLU A 104 -16.80 -12.66 -13.17
N GLN A 105 -16.75 -11.47 -13.79
CA GLN A 105 -17.12 -11.27 -15.19
C GLN A 105 -16.15 -11.99 -16.17
N ALA A 106 -14.85 -11.97 -15.89
CA ALA A 106 -13.84 -12.64 -16.70
C ALA A 106 -13.94 -14.17 -16.64
N LEU A 107 -14.41 -14.71 -15.52
CA LEU A 107 -14.56 -16.15 -15.26
C LEU A 107 -15.92 -16.71 -15.66
N VAL A 108 -16.85 -15.90 -16.19
CA VAL A 108 -18.16 -16.38 -16.65
C VAL A 108 -17.99 -17.51 -17.67
N GLY A 109 -18.53 -18.69 -17.35
CA GLY A 109 -18.45 -19.87 -18.21
C GLY A 109 -17.15 -20.69 -18.08
N HIS A 110 -16.32 -20.36 -17.09
CA HIS A 110 -15.12 -21.12 -16.72
C HIS A 110 -15.28 -21.69 -15.31
N GLU A 111 -14.87 -22.94 -15.13
CA GLU A 111 -14.90 -23.61 -13.82
C GLU A 111 -13.54 -23.43 -13.15
N VAL A 112 -13.54 -22.77 -11.98
CA VAL A 112 -12.34 -22.64 -11.15
C VAL A 112 -12.24 -23.89 -10.27
N PRO A 113 -11.13 -24.63 -10.30
CA PRO A 113 -10.96 -25.79 -9.43
C PRO A 113 -11.06 -25.43 -7.94
N GLU A 114 -11.72 -26.27 -7.13
CA GLU A 114 -11.95 -26.03 -5.70
C GLU A 114 -10.66 -25.88 -4.87
N HIS A 115 -9.54 -26.43 -5.35
CA HIS A 115 -8.24 -26.34 -4.68
C HIS A 115 -7.54 -24.99 -4.86
N ILE A 116 -8.08 -24.09 -5.68
CA ILE A 116 -7.59 -22.71 -5.83
C ILE A 116 -8.24 -21.87 -4.74
N SER A 117 -7.48 -21.59 -3.68
CA SER A 117 -7.93 -20.71 -2.60
C SER A 117 -7.84 -19.23 -2.99
N ASP A 118 -8.63 -18.40 -2.31
CA ASP A 118 -8.57 -16.94 -2.44
C ASP A 118 -7.18 -16.39 -2.10
N ASP A 119 -6.47 -17.01 -1.15
CA ASP A 119 -5.10 -16.64 -0.78
C ASP A 119 -4.14 -16.83 -1.97
N LEU A 120 -4.23 -17.98 -2.65
CA LEU A 120 -3.39 -18.25 -3.82
C LEU A 120 -3.71 -17.28 -4.96
N VAL A 121 -4.99 -16.99 -5.19
CA VAL A 121 -5.39 -15.95 -6.17
C VAL A 121 -4.76 -14.62 -5.75
N GLY A 122 -4.84 -14.27 -4.46
CA GLY A 122 -4.21 -13.09 -3.87
C GLY A 122 -2.72 -12.95 -4.22
N GLU A 123 -1.94 -14.03 -4.13
CA GLU A 123 -0.52 -14.05 -4.49
C GLU A 123 -0.27 -13.68 -5.97
N PHE A 124 -1.06 -14.24 -6.89
CA PHE A 124 -0.95 -13.89 -8.31
C PHE A 124 -1.37 -12.44 -8.59
N LEU A 125 -2.44 -11.95 -7.94
CA LEU A 125 -2.88 -10.56 -8.06
C LEU A 125 -1.81 -9.59 -7.51
N ALA A 126 -1.17 -9.95 -6.40
CA ALA A 126 -0.06 -9.21 -5.81
C ALA A 126 1.15 -9.19 -6.75
N LEU A 127 1.50 -10.34 -7.35
CA LEU A 127 2.57 -10.43 -8.34
C LEU A 127 2.32 -9.48 -9.52
N GLY A 128 1.09 -9.42 -10.02
CA GLY A 128 0.71 -8.52 -11.09
C GLY A 128 0.80 -7.04 -10.74
N TYR A 129 0.47 -6.69 -9.50
CA TYR A 129 0.66 -5.35 -8.97
C TYR A 129 2.15 -5.01 -8.84
N CYS A 130 2.95 -5.89 -8.24
CA CYS A 130 4.40 -5.70 -8.08
C CYS A 130 5.10 -5.55 -9.42
N TYR A 131 4.75 -6.39 -10.42
CA TYR A 131 5.28 -6.28 -11.78
C TYR A 131 5.01 -4.88 -12.36
N LEU A 132 3.79 -4.36 -12.26
CA LEU A 132 3.46 -3.00 -12.71
C LEU A 132 4.29 -1.96 -11.96
N GLN A 133 4.35 -2.02 -10.63
CA GLN A 133 5.08 -1.04 -9.84
C GLN A 133 6.58 -1.02 -10.16
N ILE A 134 7.21 -2.19 -10.37
CA ILE A 134 8.62 -2.26 -10.78
C ILE A 134 8.82 -1.69 -12.18
N GLN A 135 7.93 -2.00 -13.13
CA GLN A 135 7.98 -1.43 -14.47
C GLN A 135 7.86 0.11 -14.43
N LEU A 136 6.95 0.66 -13.65
CA LEU A 136 6.80 2.10 -13.48
C LEU A 136 8.01 2.73 -12.77
N LEU A 137 8.48 2.10 -11.69
CA LEU A 137 9.60 2.60 -10.89
C LEU A 137 10.91 2.63 -11.70
N THR A 138 11.19 1.58 -12.48
CA THR A 138 12.36 1.51 -13.37
C THR A 138 12.43 2.72 -14.30
N ARG A 139 11.28 3.09 -14.89
CA ARG A 139 11.15 4.24 -15.79
C ARG A 139 11.25 5.56 -15.05
N GLN A 140 10.66 5.66 -13.86
CA GLN A 140 10.77 6.83 -13.00
C GLN A 140 12.22 7.12 -12.61
N MET A 141 13.00 6.07 -12.34
CA MET A 141 14.44 6.16 -12.06
C MET A 141 15.29 6.38 -13.32
N ARG A 142 14.67 6.48 -14.51
CA ARG A 142 15.31 6.72 -15.83
C ARG A 142 16.25 5.60 -16.28
N TYR A 143 15.96 4.37 -15.88
CA TYR A 143 16.65 3.17 -16.34
C TYR A 143 15.86 2.45 -17.44
N ALA A 144 16.57 1.64 -18.23
CA ALA A 144 15.94 0.62 -19.06
C ALA A 144 15.65 -0.62 -18.20
N SER A 145 14.51 -1.27 -18.45
CA SER A 145 14.20 -2.57 -17.82
C SER A 145 15.22 -3.62 -18.29
N ASN A 146 15.85 -4.31 -17.35
CA ASN A 146 16.71 -5.46 -17.64
C ASN A 146 15.96 -6.78 -17.49
N LEU A 147 14.72 -6.73 -17.01
CA LEU A 147 13.88 -7.89 -16.80
C LEU A 147 13.75 -8.68 -18.09
N ASP A 148 14.17 -9.93 -18.07
CA ASP A 148 13.86 -10.89 -19.13
C ASP A 148 12.36 -11.22 -19.06
N GLU A 149 11.56 -10.41 -19.75
CA GLU A 149 10.09 -10.54 -19.79
C GLU A 149 9.64 -11.93 -20.25
N LEU A 150 10.40 -12.57 -21.16
CA LEU A 150 10.08 -13.89 -21.66
C LEU A 150 10.34 -14.96 -20.59
N HIS A 151 11.48 -14.87 -19.89
CA HIS A 151 11.75 -15.77 -18.77
C HIS A 151 10.73 -15.59 -17.65
N PHE A 152 10.43 -14.34 -17.28
CA PHE A 152 9.44 -14.01 -16.26
C PHE A 152 8.06 -14.56 -16.64
N GLN A 153 7.58 -14.30 -17.86
CA GLN A 153 6.31 -14.84 -18.36
C GLN A 153 6.28 -16.37 -18.26
N ASN A 154 7.35 -17.06 -18.68
CA ASN A 154 7.41 -18.52 -18.62
C ASN A 154 7.30 -19.04 -17.18
N LEU A 155 7.88 -18.35 -16.20
CA LEU A 155 7.74 -18.72 -14.79
C LEU A 155 6.31 -18.50 -14.27
N VAL A 156 5.69 -17.37 -14.61
CA VAL A 156 4.30 -17.07 -14.20
C VAL A 156 3.32 -18.09 -14.79
N VAL A 157 3.45 -18.41 -16.09
CA VAL A 157 2.63 -19.43 -16.75
C VAL A 157 2.86 -20.81 -16.12
N ALA A 158 4.12 -21.19 -15.86
CA ALA A 158 4.41 -22.44 -15.17
C ALA A 158 3.81 -22.49 -13.75
N ALA A 159 3.81 -21.38 -13.01
CA ALA A 159 3.15 -21.28 -11.71
C ALA A 159 1.64 -21.49 -11.84
N ALA A 160 1.00 -20.85 -12.83
CA ALA A 160 -0.43 -20.99 -13.10
C ALA A 160 -0.81 -22.43 -13.51
N ASP A 161 -0.01 -23.08 -14.35
CA ASP A 161 -0.20 -24.48 -14.74
C ASP A 161 -0.12 -25.43 -13.54
N LEU A 162 0.86 -25.22 -12.66
CA LEU A 162 1.02 -26.00 -11.43
C LEU A 162 -0.13 -25.76 -10.45
N ALA A 163 -0.61 -24.51 -10.34
CA ALA A 163 -1.81 -24.18 -9.57
C ALA A 163 -3.01 -24.96 -10.11
N MET A 164 -3.26 -24.93 -11.41
CA MET A 164 -4.37 -25.66 -12.03
C MET A 164 -4.24 -27.18 -11.87
N ALA A 165 -3.02 -27.71 -11.86
CA ALA A 165 -2.74 -29.13 -11.62
C ALA A 165 -2.84 -29.55 -10.13
N GLY A 166 -2.95 -28.60 -9.20
CA GLY A 166 -3.04 -28.85 -7.75
C GLY A 166 -1.68 -29.08 -7.06
N ASP A 167 -0.57 -28.81 -7.74
CA ASP A 167 0.78 -28.92 -7.17
C ASP A 167 1.20 -27.58 -6.52
N LEU A 168 0.58 -27.29 -5.37
CA LEU A 168 0.70 -26.00 -4.68
C LEU A 168 2.11 -25.71 -4.18
N GLU A 169 2.86 -26.74 -3.76
CA GLU A 169 4.23 -26.57 -3.28
C GLU A 169 5.15 -26.06 -4.39
N LYS A 170 5.07 -26.65 -5.58
CA LYS A 170 5.84 -26.17 -6.74
C LYS A 170 5.31 -24.86 -7.29
N CYS A 171 4.00 -24.62 -7.23
CA CYS A 171 3.41 -23.34 -7.58
C CYS A 171 4.03 -22.20 -6.74
N ASN A 172 4.05 -22.37 -5.42
CA ASN A 172 4.64 -21.39 -4.51
C ASN A 172 6.13 -21.18 -4.77
N ALA A 173 6.88 -22.25 -5.07
CA ALA A 173 8.29 -22.12 -5.45
C ALA A 173 8.49 -21.32 -6.75
N LYS A 174 7.56 -21.42 -7.72
CA LYS A 174 7.59 -20.62 -8.94
C LYS A 174 7.19 -19.17 -8.71
N LEU A 175 6.16 -18.92 -7.89
CA LEU A 175 5.77 -17.57 -7.49
C LEU A 175 6.91 -16.86 -6.74
N GLN A 176 7.58 -17.55 -5.82
CA GLN A 176 8.76 -17.02 -5.13
C GLN A 176 9.84 -16.61 -6.13
N ALA A 177 10.17 -17.47 -7.11
CA ALA A 177 11.15 -17.14 -8.14
C ALA A 177 10.73 -15.91 -8.99
N CYS A 178 9.44 -15.71 -9.25
CA CYS A 178 8.96 -14.50 -9.91
C CYS A 178 9.19 -13.25 -9.05
N PHE A 179 8.90 -13.30 -7.74
CA PHE A 179 9.17 -12.18 -6.83
C PHE A 179 10.67 -11.90 -6.68
N ASP A 180 11.51 -12.94 -6.64
CA ASP A 180 12.96 -12.81 -6.59
C ASP A 180 13.48 -12.04 -7.82
N LEU A 181 13.01 -12.37 -9.03
CA LEU A 181 13.35 -11.62 -10.25
C LEU A 181 12.93 -10.14 -10.17
N LEU A 182 11.73 -9.85 -9.66
CA LEU A 182 11.28 -8.46 -9.47
C LEU A 182 12.14 -7.71 -8.46
N SER A 183 12.59 -8.39 -7.40
CA SER A 183 13.50 -7.81 -6.41
C SER A 183 14.88 -7.54 -7.01
N GLU A 184 15.43 -8.49 -7.78
CA GLU A 184 16.71 -8.33 -8.48
C GLU A 184 16.69 -7.14 -9.44
N GLU A 185 15.59 -6.95 -10.17
CA GLU A 185 15.42 -5.79 -11.06
C GLU A 185 15.42 -4.47 -10.29
N ARG A 186 14.72 -4.39 -9.16
CA ARG A 186 14.74 -3.18 -8.30
C ARG A 186 16.15 -2.88 -7.80
N ASP A 187 16.84 -3.92 -7.30
CA ASP A 187 18.16 -3.79 -6.69
C ASP A 187 19.22 -3.32 -7.70
N HIS A 188 18.98 -3.53 -9.00
CA HIS A 188 19.84 -3.05 -10.06
C HIS A 188 19.99 -1.53 -10.09
N TYR A 189 18.90 -0.78 -9.90
CA TYR A 189 18.91 0.69 -9.95
C TYR A 189 18.78 1.35 -8.58
N TYR A 190 18.35 0.63 -7.55
CA TYR A 190 18.34 1.08 -6.17
C TYR A 190 18.63 -0.08 -5.20
N SER A 191 19.89 -0.22 -4.80
CA SER A 191 20.38 -1.33 -3.95
C SER A 191 20.25 -1.09 -2.45
N VAL A 192 19.67 0.04 -2.03
CA VAL A 192 19.44 0.38 -0.63
C VAL A 192 18.03 -0.06 -0.24
N ASP A 193 17.85 -0.44 1.02
CA ASP A 193 16.51 -0.72 1.54
C ASP A 193 15.60 0.50 1.41
N ALA A 194 14.39 0.25 0.90
CA ALA A 194 13.29 1.19 0.96
C ALA A 194 12.28 0.74 2.03
N TYR A 195 11.84 1.66 2.87
CA TYR A 195 10.93 1.40 3.98
C TYR A 195 9.53 1.91 3.64
N ILE A 196 8.52 1.09 3.88
CA ILE A 196 7.11 1.50 3.89
C ILE A 196 6.65 1.36 5.33
N VAL A 197 6.25 2.47 5.95
CA VAL A 197 5.84 2.49 7.36
C VAL A 197 4.34 2.67 7.42
N ASP A 198 3.63 1.59 7.77
CA ASP A 198 2.19 1.67 8.00
C ASP A 198 1.90 2.35 9.35
N ILE A 199 0.96 3.29 9.34
CA ILE A 199 0.57 4.09 10.51
C ILE A 199 -0.96 4.17 10.58
N ILE A 200 -1.52 3.52 11.59
CA ILE A 200 -2.94 3.57 11.89
C ILE A 200 -3.23 4.76 12.81
N MET A 201 -4.14 5.63 12.37
CA MET A 201 -4.65 6.72 13.21
C MET A 201 -5.87 6.26 14.00
N LEU A 202 -5.76 6.23 15.32
CA LEU A 202 -6.88 5.86 16.18
C LEU A 202 -7.72 7.07 16.59
N ALA A 203 -9.03 6.83 16.68
CA ALA A 203 -10.02 7.77 17.19
C ALA A 203 -10.94 7.02 18.16
N GLY A 204 -11.69 7.74 18.99
CA GLY A 204 -12.61 7.13 19.95
C GLY A 204 -13.62 6.17 19.31
N THR A 205 -13.96 6.35 18.03
CA THR A 205 -14.87 5.50 17.26
C THR A 205 -14.23 4.20 16.75
N THR A 206 -12.90 4.08 16.73
CA THR A 206 -12.19 2.93 16.14
C THR A 206 -11.56 1.99 17.19
N LEU A 207 -11.59 2.34 18.48
CA LEU A 207 -10.92 1.59 19.56
C LEU A 207 -11.48 0.18 19.83
N GLY A 208 -12.68 -0.14 19.35
CA GLY A 208 -13.37 -1.39 19.64
C GLY A 208 -13.16 -2.47 18.56
N PRO A 209 -14.23 -2.94 17.89
CA PRO A 209 -14.13 -4.02 16.90
C PRO A 209 -13.13 -3.76 15.78
N MET A 210 -13.05 -2.52 15.27
CA MET A 210 -12.13 -2.18 14.18
C MET A 210 -10.67 -2.39 14.56
N LEU A 211 -10.26 -1.93 15.75
CA LEU A 211 -8.90 -2.15 16.25
C LEU A 211 -8.64 -3.64 16.51
N ARG A 212 -9.62 -4.37 17.03
CA ARG A 212 -9.51 -5.83 17.21
C ARG A 212 -9.26 -6.55 15.87
N ASP A 213 -10.03 -6.22 14.85
CA ASP A 213 -9.92 -6.85 13.54
C ASP A 213 -8.56 -6.56 12.91
N GLU A 214 -8.06 -5.33 13.07
CA GLU A 214 -6.73 -4.93 12.59
C GLU A 214 -5.60 -5.68 13.33
N LEU A 215 -5.66 -5.75 14.67
CA LEU A 215 -4.68 -6.49 15.48
C LEU A 215 -4.76 -8.00 15.36
N SER A 216 -5.84 -8.53 14.76
CA SER A 216 -5.98 -9.95 14.48
C SER A 216 -5.24 -10.37 13.19
N ARG A 217 -4.74 -9.40 12.41
CA ARG A 217 -3.89 -9.67 11.24
C ARG A 217 -2.48 -10.01 11.70
N ASP A 218 -1.82 -10.93 11.01
CA ASP A 218 -0.43 -11.33 11.28
C ASP A 218 0.57 -10.36 10.62
N ILE A 219 0.35 -9.05 10.81
CA ILE A 219 1.16 -7.98 10.22
C ILE A 219 1.51 -7.00 11.33
N ALA A 220 2.81 -6.77 11.51
CA ALA A 220 3.29 -5.79 12.46
C ALA A 220 2.84 -4.38 12.07
N THR A 221 2.22 -3.64 12.98
CA THR A 221 1.65 -2.32 12.70
C THR A 221 2.05 -1.26 13.72
N ASN A 222 1.88 0.01 13.36
CA ASN A 222 2.12 1.15 14.23
C ASN A 222 0.81 1.91 14.42
N CYS A 223 0.46 2.27 15.67
CA CYS A 223 -0.73 3.07 15.92
C CYS A 223 -0.40 4.40 16.61
N VAL A 224 -0.96 5.50 16.09
CA VAL A 224 -0.95 6.79 16.79
C VAL A 224 -2.07 6.78 17.82
N LEU A 225 -1.69 6.78 19.10
CA LEU A 225 -2.60 6.63 20.22
C LEU A 225 -2.22 7.61 21.32
N SER A 226 -3.06 8.62 21.56
CA SER A 226 -2.88 9.55 22.68
C SER A 226 -3.18 8.87 24.02
N ALA A 227 -2.69 9.44 25.13
CA ALA A 227 -2.90 8.83 26.43
C ALA A 227 -4.39 8.90 26.84
N GLU A 228 -5.09 9.96 26.43
CA GLU A 228 -6.55 10.05 26.59
C GLU A 228 -7.29 8.89 25.92
N LEU A 229 -6.92 8.53 24.69
CA LEU A 229 -7.50 7.38 23.99
C LEU A 229 -7.08 6.05 24.62
N ALA A 230 -5.84 5.91 25.10
CA ALA A 230 -5.39 4.72 25.82
C ALA A 230 -6.20 4.49 27.12
N ASN A 231 -6.49 5.57 27.86
CA ASN A 231 -7.36 5.54 29.04
C ASN A 231 -8.82 5.22 28.69
N GLN A 232 -9.30 5.68 27.52
CA GLN A 232 -10.63 5.33 27.03
C GLN A 232 -10.69 3.84 26.66
N LEU A 233 -9.69 3.33 25.94
CA LEU A 233 -9.56 1.94 25.54
C LEU A 233 -9.60 1.02 26.76
N SER A 234 -8.79 1.28 27.79
CA SER A 234 -8.74 0.45 28.99
C SER A 234 -10.03 0.43 29.80
N LYS A 235 -10.83 1.51 29.73
CA LYS A 235 -12.12 1.61 30.45
C LYS A 235 -13.31 1.06 29.68
N GLN A 236 -13.34 1.23 28.36
CA GLN A 236 -14.51 0.92 27.53
C GLN A 236 -14.38 -0.40 26.77
N HIS A 237 -13.15 -0.81 26.46
CA HIS A 237 -12.82 -1.99 25.64
C HIS A 237 -11.64 -2.74 26.28
N SER A 238 -11.82 -3.20 27.52
CA SER A 238 -10.75 -3.84 28.29
C SER A 238 -10.21 -5.12 27.64
N ASP A 239 -11.06 -5.83 26.90
CA ASP A 239 -10.73 -6.98 26.07
C ASP A 239 -9.76 -6.63 24.92
N VAL A 240 -9.97 -5.48 24.25
CA VAL A 240 -9.06 -4.98 23.20
C VAL A 240 -7.79 -4.41 23.82
N ALA A 241 -7.88 -3.78 25.00
CA ALA A 241 -6.70 -3.29 25.72
C ALA A 241 -5.72 -4.43 26.08
N GLU A 242 -6.22 -5.59 26.51
CA GLU A 242 -5.37 -6.76 26.76
C GLU A 242 -4.77 -7.32 25.47
N LEU A 243 -5.51 -7.32 24.35
CA LEU A 243 -4.96 -7.69 23.04
C LEU A 243 -3.82 -6.74 22.62
N VAL A 244 -4.01 -5.43 22.79
CA VAL A 244 -2.96 -4.42 22.53
C VAL A 244 -1.70 -4.71 23.34
N LYS A 245 -1.84 -5.01 24.65
CA LYS A 245 -0.69 -5.38 25.49
C LYS A 245 0.01 -6.63 24.98
N GLN A 246 -0.74 -7.64 24.56
CA GLN A 246 -0.20 -8.87 23.98
C GLN A 246 0.58 -8.58 22.70
N CYS A 247 -0.02 -7.88 21.74
CA CYS A 247 0.64 -7.52 20.48
C CYS A 247 1.92 -6.70 20.69
N ILE A 248 1.93 -5.81 21.70
CA ILE A 248 3.14 -5.05 22.07
C ILE A 248 4.23 -6.00 22.59
N GLN A 249 3.89 -6.96 23.46
CA GLN A 249 4.85 -7.94 24.00
C GLN A 249 5.41 -8.87 22.93
N GLU A 250 4.61 -9.18 21.91
CA GLU A 250 4.99 -9.99 20.75
C GLU A 250 5.73 -9.20 19.65
N ASN A 251 5.98 -7.89 19.87
CA ASN A 251 6.55 -6.95 18.90
C ASN A 251 5.74 -6.82 17.58
N GLN A 252 4.43 -7.08 17.63
CA GLN A 252 3.51 -6.91 16.51
C GLN A 252 2.83 -5.53 16.49
N LEU A 253 2.95 -4.77 17.59
CA LEU A 253 2.37 -3.42 17.68
C LEU A 253 3.36 -2.44 18.30
N THR A 254 3.63 -1.34 17.60
CA THR A 254 4.31 -0.18 18.16
C THR A 254 3.32 0.96 18.41
N VAL A 255 3.26 1.43 19.65
CA VAL A 255 2.46 2.61 20.00
C VAL A 255 3.29 3.87 19.78
N VAL A 256 2.82 4.70 18.84
CA VAL A 256 3.26 6.07 18.67
C VAL A 256 2.45 6.93 19.64
N GLY A 257 3.07 7.24 20.78
CA GLY A 257 2.42 7.93 21.89
C GLY A 257 2.58 9.44 21.84
N GLY A 258 1.69 10.15 22.52
CA GLY A 258 1.77 11.59 22.69
C GLY A 258 1.43 12.06 24.10
N GLU A 259 1.16 13.36 24.20
CA GLU A 259 0.65 14.03 25.40
C GLU A 259 -0.68 13.39 25.87
N PHE A 260 -1.11 13.72 27.10
CA PHE A 260 -2.41 13.23 27.59
C PHE A 260 -3.54 13.76 26.71
N HIS A 261 -3.52 15.07 26.43
CA HIS A 261 -4.45 15.74 25.53
C HIS A 261 -3.67 16.61 24.54
N GLU A 262 -4.00 16.53 23.25
CA GLU A 262 -3.35 17.30 22.19
C GLU A 262 -3.85 18.75 22.18
N GLY A 263 -3.20 19.59 22.99
CA GLY A 263 -3.50 21.01 23.10
C GLY A 263 -2.53 21.91 22.34
N ALA A 264 -2.73 23.22 22.48
CA ALA A 264 -1.82 24.24 21.98
C ALA A 264 -0.61 24.39 22.91
N THR A 265 0.29 23.40 22.90
CA THR A 265 1.45 23.30 23.81
C THR A 265 2.32 24.56 23.84
N SER A 266 2.37 25.32 22.73
CA SER A 266 3.11 26.59 22.64
C SER A 266 2.50 27.75 23.46
N LEU A 267 1.21 27.65 23.82
CA LEU A 267 0.46 28.65 24.59
C LEU A 267 0.29 28.26 26.06
N MET A 268 0.63 27.03 26.42
CA MET A 268 0.49 26.50 27.78
C MET A 268 1.63 26.93 28.69
N HIS A 269 1.36 27.02 29.98
CA HIS A 269 2.42 27.25 30.97
C HIS A 269 3.32 25.99 31.06
N PRO A 270 4.66 26.12 31.18
CA PRO A 270 5.55 24.95 31.21
C PRO A 270 5.20 23.89 32.27
N GLU A 271 4.71 24.31 33.44
CA GLU A 271 4.23 23.40 34.50
C GLU A 271 2.97 22.61 34.09
N GLU A 272 2.07 23.20 33.30
CA GLU A 272 0.89 22.50 32.77
C GLU A 272 1.30 21.46 31.73
N VAL A 273 2.28 21.80 30.89
CA VAL A 273 2.88 20.86 29.93
C VAL A 273 3.51 19.69 30.68
N LEU A 274 4.31 19.96 31.73
CA LEU A 274 4.95 18.94 32.54
C LEU A 274 3.94 18.02 33.23
N ASP A 275 2.88 18.57 33.82
CA ASP A 275 1.79 17.79 34.45
C ASP A 275 1.09 16.90 33.41
N GLY A 276 0.79 17.44 32.23
CA GLY A 276 0.20 16.69 31.11
C GLY A 276 1.07 15.51 30.68
N TRP A 277 2.39 15.66 30.63
CA TRP A 277 3.32 14.60 30.29
C TRP A 277 3.47 13.53 31.38
N ASN A 278 3.52 13.94 32.66
CA ASN A 278 3.54 12.98 33.77
C ASN A 278 2.26 12.15 33.81
N LYS A 279 1.11 12.81 33.66
CA LYS A 279 -0.19 12.13 33.56
C LYS A 279 -0.25 11.18 32.36
N ALA A 280 0.28 11.59 31.20
CA ALA A 280 0.35 10.72 30.03
C ALA A 280 1.15 9.45 30.30
N ARG A 281 2.34 9.60 30.92
CA ARG A 281 3.19 8.47 31.31
C ARG A 281 2.46 7.49 32.22
N ASP A 282 1.87 7.99 33.30
CA ASP A 282 1.14 7.14 34.28
C ASP A 282 -0.02 6.39 33.60
N VAL A 283 -0.68 7.03 32.64
CA VAL A 283 -1.78 6.45 31.88
C VAL A 283 -1.30 5.36 30.92
N TYR A 284 -0.21 5.57 30.17
CA TYR A 284 0.32 4.51 29.31
C TYR A 284 0.82 3.32 30.12
N GLU A 285 1.51 3.56 31.23
CA GLU A 285 2.02 2.50 32.09
C GLU A 285 0.87 1.69 32.71
N SER A 286 -0.16 2.35 33.24
CA SER A 286 -1.32 1.66 33.82
C SER A 286 -2.24 1.00 32.79
N SER A 287 -2.44 1.62 31.61
CA SER A 287 -3.39 1.15 30.60
C SER A 287 -2.79 0.12 29.65
N LEU A 288 -1.53 0.31 29.23
CA LEU A 288 -0.86 -0.50 28.20
C LEU A 288 0.40 -1.21 28.71
N GLY A 289 0.84 -0.95 29.95
CA GLY A 289 2.04 -1.58 30.50
C GLY A 289 3.36 -1.11 29.89
N ILE A 290 3.34 0.00 29.13
CA ILE A 290 4.51 0.54 28.44
C ILE A 290 4.65 2.05 28.61
N ILE A 291 5.86 2.54 28.34
CA ILE A 291 6.13 3.95 28.08
C ILE A 291 6.52 4.07 26.60
N PRO A 292 5.70 4.72 25.75
CA PRO A 292 5.99 4.85 24.32
C PRO A 292 7.38 5.44 24.06
N LYS A 293 8.06 4.88 23.05
CA LYS A 293 9.41 5.33 22.62
C LYS A 293 9.39 6.26 21.42
N VAL A 294 8.29 6.24 20.67
CA VAL A 294 8.07 7.09 19.50
C VAL A 294 6.99 8.10 19.84
N TYR A 295 7.30 9.36 19.63
CA TYR A 295 6.34 10.45 19.77
C TYR A 295 5.55 10.65 18.49
N GLY A 296 4.26 10.88 18.61
CA GLY A 296 3.44 11.39 17.52
C GLY A 296 2.21 12.07 18.07
N ARG A 297 1.61 12.89 17.23
CA ARG A 297 0.37 13.59 17.53
C ARG A 297 -0.42 13.75 16.25
N ARG A 298 -1.74 13.81 16.36
CA ARG A 298 -2.61 14.08 15.23
C ARG A 298 -2.63 15.56 14.91
N ARG A 299 -2.91 16.41 15.89
CA ARG A 299 -3.07 17.86 15.69
C ARG A 299 -1.73 18.57 15.59
N PHE A 300 -1.62 19.65 14.81
CA PHE A 300 -0.43 20.49 14.84
C PHE A 300 -0.20 21.11 16.24
N GLY A 301 1.07 21.25 16.63
CA GLY A 301 1.43 21.86 17.93
C GLY A 301 2.90 21.68 18.32
N PHE A 302 3.79 21.57 17.34
CA PHE A 302 5.22 21.38 17.60
C PHE A 302 5.85 22.64 18.18
N THR A 303 6.74 22.47 19.17
CA THR A 303 7.50 23.57 19.77
C THR A 303 8.99 23.24 19.79
N SER A 304 9.84 24.26 19.73
CA SER A 304 11.30 24.10 19.72
C SER A 304 11.89 23.53 21.02
N ASN A 305 11.09 23.35 22.07
CA ASN A 305 11.54 22.76 23.33
C ASN A 305 11.21 21.25 23.42
N MET A 306 10.38 20.74 22.52
CA MET A 306 9.94 19.34 22.55
C MET A 306 11.10 18.34 22.49
N PRO A 307 12.17 18.48 21.68
CA PRO A 307 13.27 17.51 21.69
C PRO A 307 13.90 17.30 23.08
N GLN A 308 14.03 18.38 23.85
CA GLN A 308 14.50 18.31 25.25
C GLN A 308 13.49 17.57 26.13
N TRP A 309 12.20 17.89 26.02
CA TRP A 309 11.17 17.26 26.83
C TRP A 309 11.06 15.77 26.52
N LEU A 310 10.88 15.41 25.24
CA LEU A 310 10.72 14.04 24.76
C LEU A 310 11.88 13.15 25.22
N SER A 311 13.13 13.61 25.09
CA SER A 311 14.29 12.85 25.57
C SER A 311 14.29 12.61 27.09
N ARG A 312 13.82 13.58 27.90
CA ARG A 312 13.63 13.40 29.35
C ARG A 312 12.50 12.43 29.69
N PHE A 313 11.53 12.27 28.80
CA PHE A 313 10.48 11.27 28.91
C PHE A 313 10.86 9.89 28.35
N GLY A 314 12.10 9.73 27.86
CA GLY A 314 12.63 8.47 27.35
C GLY A 314 12.16 8.11 25.94
N ILE A 315 11.63 9.11 25.21
CA ILE A 315 11.25 9.04 23.80
C ILE A 315 12.51 9.30 22.97
N THR A 316 12.74 8.46 21.96
CA THR A 316 13.96 8.46 21.14
C THR A 316 13.71 8.83 19.68
N ALA A 317 12.47 8.74 19.22
CA ALA A 317 12.08 9.08 17.86
C ALA A 317 10.74 9.82 17.82
N ALA A 318 10.44 10.51 16.71
CA ALA A 318 9.18 11.21 16.52
C ALA A 318 8.62 11.11 15.09
N LEU A 319 7.30 11.09 14.97
CA LEU A 319 6.59 11.54 13.78
C LEU A 319 6.42 13.06 13.88
N HIS A 320 7.27 13.80 13.19
CA HIS A 320 7.23 15.25 13.12
C HIS A 320 6.37 15.71 11.95
N VAL A 321 5.10 15.30 11.99
CA VAL A 321 4.09 15.62 10.98
C VAL A 321 2.79 15.97 11.70
N GLY A 322 2.09 17.00 11.21
CA GLY A 322 0.69 17.21 11.58
C GLY A 322 -0.17 16.31 10.69
N LEU A 323 -1.01 15.48 11.29
CA LEU A 323 -1.93 14.56 10.62
C LEU A 323 -3.37 15.11 10.62
N ASP A 324 -3.53 16.40 10.92
CA ASP A 324 -4.77 17.15 10.83
C ASP A 324 -4.86 17.95 9.53
N ASP A 325 -6.07 18.45 9.24
CA ASP A 325 -6.30 19.30 8.07
C ASP A 325 -5.53 20.62 8.24
N GLY A 326 -4.42 20.75 7.48
CA GLY A 326 -3.58 21.94 7.51
C GLY A 326 -2.43 21.85 6.52
N SER A 327 -1.98 23.00 6.03
CA SER A 327 -0.73 23.07 5.26
C SER A 327 0.42 23.22 6.24
N ASN A 328 1.19 22.15 6.41
CA ASN A 328 2.41 22.13 7.21
C ASN A 328 3.61 22.24 6.26
N PRO A 329 4.72 22.87 6.69
CA PRO A 329 5.95 22.85 5.92
C PRO A 329 6.41 21.40 5.71
N GLU A 330 6.63 21.03 4.46
CA GLU A 330 7.17 19.71 4.11
C GLU A 330 8.69 19.73 4.23
N SER A 331 9.24 18.69 4.85
CA SER A 331 10.68 18.47 4.87
C SER A 331 11.14 17.98 3.50
N SER A 332 12.30 18.44 3.05
CA SER A 332 12.92 17.91 1.82
C SER A 332 13.45 16.47 1.99
N GLN A 333 13.55 15.99 3.24
CA GLN A 333 13.97 14.63 3.56
C GLN A 333 12.96 13.98 4.51
N ALA A 334 12.65 12.70 4.27
CA ALA A 334 11.78 11.91 5.11
C ALA A 334 12.34 11.78 6.53
N LYS A 335 13.61 11.38 6.65
CA LYS A 335 14.30 11.25 7.93
C LYS A 335 15.07 12.53 8.23
N THR A 336 14.76 13.15 9.37
CA THR A 336 15.41 14.37 9.85
C THR A 336 15.86 14.21 11.30
N ARG A 337 16.77 15.09 11.72
CA ARG A 337 17.16 15.23 13.13
C ARG A 337 16.50 16.47 13.69
N TRP A 338 15.53 16.29 14.58
CA TRP A 338 14.81 17.39 15.19
C TRP A 338 15.59 17.91 16.40
N GLU A 339 16.19 19.09 16.25
CA GLU A 339 16.99 19.76 17.29
C GLU A 339 16.19 20.81 18.06
N GLY A 340 16.30 20.76 19.39
CA GLY A 340 15.71 21.71 20.31
C GLY A 340 16.65 22.88 20.59
N ARG A 341 16.12 23.94 21.23
CA ARG A 341 16.92 25.16 21.53
C ARG A 341 18.12 24.92 22.44
N ASP A 342 18.11 23.84 23.21
CA ASP A 342 19.19 23.46 24.13
C ASP A 342 20.25 22.54 23.48
N GLY A 343 20.11 22.22 22.19
CA GLY A 343 20.95 21.27 21.47
C GLY A 343 20.56 19.80 21.67
N SER A 344 19.53 19.52 22.47
CA SER A 344 18.94 18.17 22.52
C SER A 344 18.35 17.83 21.17
N SER A 345 18.49 16.59 20.72
CA SER A 345 17.96 16.17 19.43
C SER A 345 17.42 14.74 19.48
N ILE A 346 16.39 14.50 18.67
CA ILE A 346 15.81 13.18 18.44
C ILE A 346 15.65 12.94 16.94
N ASP A 347 15.66 11.68 16.53
CA ASP A 347 15.39 11.31 15.15
C ASP A 347 13.90 11.48 14.85
N ALA A 348 13.55 11.94 13.65
CA ALA A 348 12.17 12.12 13.27
C ALA A 348 11.89 11.73 11.82
N ILE A 349 10.67 11.24 11.57
CA ILE A 349 10.07 11.16 10.24
C ILE A 349 9.24 12.43 10.04
N ALA A 350 9.55 13.20 9.00
CA ALA A 350 8.94 14.49 8.70
C ALA A 350 8.25 14.53 7.33
N ARG A 351 8.02 13.36 6.72
CA ARG A 351 7.20 13.20 5.50
C ARG A 351 5.80 12.79 5.90
N VAL A 352 4.80 13.48 5.35
CA VAL A 352 3.39 13.18 5.62
C VAL A 352 3.06 11.80 5.02
N PRO A 353 2.48 10.86 5.79
CA PRO A 353 2.10 9.56 5.28
C PRO A 353 1.05 9.68 4.16
N LEU A 354 1.11 8.77 3.19
CA LEU A 354 0.08 8.65 2.17
C LEU A 354 -1.17 7.99 2.73
N ASN A 355 -2.35 8.35 2.22
CA ASN A 355 -3.59 7.76 2.70
C ASN A 355 -3.85 6.41 2.01
N ALA A 356 -3.59 5.31 2.73
CA ALA A 356 -3.82 3.94 2.28
C ALA A 356 -5.30 3.59 2.01
N SER A 357 -6.27 4.43 2.40
CA SER A 357 -7.68 4.19 2.04
C SER A 357 -8.04 4.61 0.61
N LEU A 358 -7.10 5.22 -0.12
CA LEU A 358 -7.32 5.82 -1.43
C LEU A 358 -6.65 4.99 -2.53
N HIS A 359 -7.35 4.77 -3.64
CA HIS A 359 -6.85 3.97 -4.77
C HIS A 359 -5.67 4.66 -5.47
N GLU A 360 -5.71 5.99 -5.58
CA GLU A 360 -4.65 6.84 -6.14
C GLU A 360 -3.30 6.67 -5.42
N THR A 361 -3.30 6.36 -4.12
CA THR A 361 -2.09 6.09 -3.34
C THR A 361 -1.36 4.86 -3.87
N TYR A 362 -2.09 3.79 -4.20
CA TYR A 362 -1.52 2.57 -4.77
C TYR A 362 -1.17 2.72 -6.25
N LEU A 363 -1.91 3.54 -6.99
CA LEU A 363 -1.64 3.82 -8.39
C LEU A 363 -0.36 4.63 -8.57
N SER A 364 -0.13 5.61 -7.70
CA SER A 364 1.03 6.51 -7.72
C SER A 364 2.22 6.01 -6.89
N LEU A 365 2.16 4.80 -6.32
CA LEU A 365 3.16 4.27 -5.40
C LEU A 365 4.58 4.30 -5.99
N ALA A 366 4.78 3.80 -7.21
CA ALA A 366 6.09 3.85 -7.89
C ALA A 366 6.61 5.29 -8.06
N THR A 367 5.74 6.24 -8.36
CA THR A 367 6.11 7.67 -8.46
C THR A 367 6.58 8.19 -7.11
N LYS A 368 5.81 7.95 -6.04
CA LYS A 368 6.14 8.39 -4.68
C LYS A 368 7.39 7.73 -4.14
N LEU A 369 7.58 6.46 -4.43
CA LEU A 369 8.76 5.73 -4.04
C LEU A 369 9.99 6.23 -4.79
N GLY A 370 9.88 6.47 -6.11
CA GLY A 370 10.95 7.08 -6.90
C GLY A 370 11.33 8.49 -6.41
N GLU A 371 10.35 9.33 -6.08
CA GLU A 371 10.58 10.66 -5.46
C GLU A 371 11.36 10.52 -4.14
N SER A 372 11.02 9.54 -3.30
CA SER A 372 11.74 9.27 -2.05
C SER A 372 13.15 8.73 -2.31
N MET A 373 13.32 7.82 -3.28
CA MET A 373 14.64 7.28 -3.67
C MET A 373 15.60 8.35 -4.20
N ASP A 374 15.09 9.35 -4.91
CA ASP A 374 15.88 10.46 -5.44
C ASP A 374 16.28 11.48 -4.36
N MET A 375 15.40 11.73 -3.38
CA MET A 375 15.57 12.81 -2.40
C MET A 375 16.18 12.34 -1.06
N ASP A 376 15.86 11.12 -0.63
CA ASP A 376 16.20 10.61 0.68
C ASP A 376 17.48 9.76 0.65
N HIS A 377 18.27 9.84 1.72
CA HIS A 377 19.41 8.93 1.91
C HIS A 377 18.97 7.46 2.07
N VAL A 378 17.77 7.27 2.63
CA VAL A 378 17.10 5.98 2.78
C VAL A 378 15.64 6.23 2.44
N ALA A 379 15.17 5.66 1.32
CA ALA A 379 13.80 5.85 0.88
C ALA A 379 12.82 5.39 1.97
N THR A 380 11.88 6.26 2.34
CA THR A 380 10.88 5.98 3.38
C THR A 380 9.54 6.62 2.96
N LEU A 381 8.51 5.78 2.85
CA LEU A 381 7.13 6.18 2.61
C LEU A 381 6.27 6.00 3.86
#